data_AF-X1I3R3-F1
#
_entry.id   AF-X1I3R3-F1
#
_cell.length_a   1.000
_cell.length_b   1.000
_cell.length_c   1.000
_cell.angle_alpha   90.00
_cell.angle_beta   90.00
_cell.angle_gamma   90.00
#
_symmetry.space_group_name_H-M   'P 1'
#
loop_
_entity.id
_entity.type
_entity.pdbx_description
1 polymer ?
#
loop_
_entity_poly.entity_id
_entity_poly.type
_entity_poly.pdbx_seq_one_letter_code
_entity_poly.pdbx_strand_id
1 'polypeptide(L)' 'MGNRKAKVFSLSKYVEKVLQNAEYYRDENGVVIAKIPEMSGYYAQGGNFEEARQNLREVIEGNVMLAL' A
#
# COMPACT_ATOMS: atom_id res chain seq x y z
N MET A 1 -9.79 36.41 -9.77
CA MET A 1 -8.75 35.37 -9.89
C MET A 1 -8.81 34.50 -8.65
N GLY A 2 -9.38 33.29 -8.72
CA GLY A 2 -9.52 32.43 -7.54
C GLY A 2 -8.17 31.87 -7.11
N ASN A 3 -7.75 32.14 -5.88
CA ASN A 3 -6.57 31.54 -5.25
C ASN A 3 -6.79 30.02 -5.14
N ARG A 4 -6.33 29.24 -6.13
CA ARG A 4 -6.17 27.80 -5.96
C ARG A 4 -5.01 27.58 -4.99
N LYS A 5 -5.31 27.46 -3.70
CA LYS A 5 -4.34 26.97 -2.73
C LYS A 5 -3.97 25.54 -3.16
N ALA A 6 -2.71 25.31 -3.53
CA ALA A 6 -2.22 23.97 -3.78
C ALA A 6 -2.43 23.12 -2.51
N LYS A 7 -3.11 21.98 -2.65
CA LYS A 7 -3.21 21.01 -1.55
C LYS A 7 -1.84 20.33 -1.42
N VAL A 8 -1.24 20.41 -0.23
CA VAL A 8 -0.01 19.69 0.07
C VAL A 8 -0.35 18.19 0.14
N PHE A 9 0.24 17.41 -0.75
CA PHE A 9 0.15 15.96 -0.72
C PHE A 9 1.23 15.40 0.21
N SER A 10 0.84 14.46 1.08
CA SER A 10 1.76 13.74 1.94
C SER A 10 1.71 12.27 1.58
N LEU A 11 2.78 11.79 0.94
CA LEU A 11 2.92 10.40 0.53
C LEU A 11 2.75 9.45 1.72
N SER A 12 3.41 9.74 2.84
CA SER A 12 3.32 8.91 4.06
C SER A 12 1.90 8.79 4.59
N LYS A 13 1.13 9.90 4.65
CA LYS A 13 -0.28 9.85 5.09
C LYS A 13 -1.15 9.07 4.11
N TYR A 14 -0.90 9.19 2.81
CA TYR A 14 -1.62 8.42 1.80
C TYR A 14 -1.35 6.92 1.97
N VAL A 15 -0.08 6.52 2.07
CA VAL A 15 0.34 5.12 2.22
C VAL A 15 -0.28 4.50 3.47
N GLU A 16 -0.20 5.17 4.63
CA GLU A 16 -0.83 4.67 5.86
C GLU A 16 -2.34 4.53 5.71
N LYS A 17 -2.99 5.46 4.99
CA LYS A 17 -4.45 5.40 4.78
C LYS A 17 -4.85 4.21 3.89
N VAL A 18 -4.05 3.90 2.88
CA VAL A 18 -4.26 2.72 2.02
C VAL A 18 -4.03 1.44 2.81
N LEU A 19 -2.94 1.36 3.59
CA LEU A 19 -2.60 0.19 4.41
C LEU A 19 -3.66 -0.17 5.46
N GLN A 20 -4.51 0.78 5.88
CA GLN A 20 -5.65 0.48 6.77
C GLN A 20 -6.67 -0.49 6.15
N ASN A 21 -6.70 -0.60 4.83
CA ASN A 21 -7.59 -1.52 4.10
C ASN A 21 -6.88 -2.81 3.67
N ALA A 22 -5.68 -3.08 4.20
CA ALA A 22 -4.94 -4.27 3.85
C ALA A 22 -5.57 -5.52 4.47
N GLU A 23 -5.78 -6.53 3.64
CA GLU A 23 -6.12 -7.88 4.05
C GLU A 23 -4.88 -8.75 4.02
N TYR A 24 -4.82 -9.68 4.98
CA TYR A 24 -3.72 -10.63 5.12
C TYR A 24 -4.27 -12.05 5.19
N TYR A 25 -3.65 -12.96 4.46
CA TYR A 25 -3.92 -14.38 4.58
C TYR A 25 -2.63 -15.17 4.42
N ARG A 26 -2.58 -16.35 5.05
CA ARG A 26 -1.46 -17.28 4.93
C ARG A 26 -1.87 -18.41 4.01
N ASP A 27 -1.04 -18.74 3.03
CA ASP A 27 -1.28 -19.85 2.10
C ASP A 27 -0.86 -21.20 2.69
N GLU A 28 -1.04 -22.26 1.90
CA GLU A 28 -0.70 -23.64 2.27
C GLU A 28 0.80 -23.87 2.52
N ASN A 29 1.66 -23.00 1.97
CA ASN A 29 3.12 -23.06 2.12
C ASN A 29 3.62 -22.19 3.29
N GLY A 30 2.71 -21.56 4.03
CA GLY A 30 3.04 -20.69 5.15
C GLY A 30 3.43 -19.26 4.75
N VAL A 31 3.35 -18.91 3.46
CA VAL A 31 3.65 -17.56 2.97
C VAL A 31 2.50 -16.63 3.34
N VAL A 32 2.81 -15.47 3.90
CA VAL A 32 1.83 -14.44 4.20
C VAL A 32 1.66 -13.54 2.98
N ILE A 33 0.44 -13.44 2.47
CA ILE A 33 0.06 -12.57 1.36
C ILE A 33 -0.71 -11.38 1.93
N ALA A 34 -0.24 -10.17 1.62
CA ALA A 34 -0.89 -8.91 1.95
C ALA A 34 -1.44 -8.27 0.67
N LYS A 35 -2.69 -7.81 0.67
CA LYS A 35 -3.31 -7.16 -0.49
C LYS A 35 -4.23 -6.01 -0.10
N ILE A 36 -4.47 -5.09 -1.03
CA ILE A 36 -5.60 -4.15 -0.95
C ILE A 36 -6.72 -4.68 -1.85
N PRO A 37 -7.84 -5.19 -1.31
CA PRO A 37 -8.87 -5.90 -2.08
C PRO A 37 -9.45 -5.07 -3.23
N GLU A 38 -9.65 -3.77 -2.98
CA GLU A 38 -10.26 -2.83 -3.94
C GLU A 38 -9.28 -2.29 -4.99
N MET A 39 -8.00 -2.68 -4.94
CA MET A 39 -6.95 -2.12 -5.81
C MET A 39 -6.16 -3.24 -6.51
N SER A 40 -6.43 -3.41 -7.80
CA SER A 40 -5.70 -4.37 -8.64
C SER A 40 -4.20 -4.04 -8.70
N GLY A 41 -3.35 -5.04 -8.53
CA GLY A 41 -1.89 -4.89 -8.56
C GLY A 41 -1.27 -4.40 -7.23
N TYR A 42 -2.07 -4.20 -6.18
CA TYR A 42 -1.59 -3.83 -4.85
C TYR A 42 -1.56 -5.05 -3.94
N TYR A 43 -0.51 -5.86 -4.09
CA TYR A 43 -0.27 -7.02 -3.25
C TYR A 43 1.23 -7.25 -3.06
N ALA A 44 1.58 -7.92 -1.96
CA ALA A 44 2.93 -8.34 -1.64
C ALA A 44 2.91 -9.61 -0.80
N GLN A 45 4.08 -10.25 -0.66
CA GLN A 45 4.24 -11.49 0.10
C GLN A 45 5.36 -11.31 1.14
N GLY A 46 5.36 -12.13 2.19
CA GLY A 46 6.43 -12.18 3.20
C GLY A 46 6.37 -13.48 4.01
N GLY A 47 7.45 -13.78 4.74
CA GLY A 47 7.50 -14.91 5.67
C GLY A 47 6.65 -14.70 6.92
N ASN A 48 6.30 -13.45 7.23
CA ASN A 48 5.41 -13.09 8.33
C ASN A 48 4.56 -11.85 7.99
N PHE A 49 3.62 -11.49 8.86
CA PHE A 49 2.69 -10.38 8.65
C PHE A 49 3.37 -9.01 8.58
N GLU A 50 4.41 -8.79 9.39
CA GLU A 50 5.14 -7.52 9.43
C GLU A 50 5.93 -7.32 8.14
N GLU A 51 6.64 -8.35 7.68
CA GLU A 51 7.35 -8.35 6.41
C GLU A 51 6.39 -8.15 5.23
N ALA A 52 5.29 -8.90 5.17
CA ALA A 52 4.30 -8.74 4.11
C ALA A 52 3.68 -7.33 4.10
N ARG A 53 3.46 -6.73 5.27
CA ARG A 53 2.99 -5.34 5.41
C ARG A 53 4.04 -4.34 4.89
N GLN A 54 5.30 -4.53 5.23
CA GLN A 54 6.40 -3.67 4.76
C GLN A 54 6.55 -3.77 3.24
N ASN A 55 6.50 -4.98 2.68
CA ASN A 55 6.57 -5.16 1.24
C ASN A 55 5.36 -4.53 0.53
N LEU A 56 4.16 -4.63 1.10
CA LEU A 56 2.98 -3.96 0.55
C LEU A 56 3.10 -2.43 0.60
N ARG A 57 3.72 -1.89 1.66
CA ARG A 57 4.02 -0.45 1.77
C ARG A 57 4.88 0.01 0.58
N GLU A 58 5.94 -0.72 0.28
CA GLU A 58 6.87 -0.40 -0.83
C GLU A 58 6.17 -0.46 -2.19
N VAL A 59 5.27 -1.43 -2.41
CA VAL A 59 4.43 -1.50 -3.61
C VAL A 59 3.53 -0.26 -3.73
N ILE A 60 2.89 0.17 -2.63
CA ILE A 60 2.04 1.36 -2.64
C ILE A 60 2.87 2.62 -2.94
N GLU A 61 4.01 2.79 -2.26
CA GLU A 61 4.91 3.93 -2.47
C GLU A 61 5.44 3.98 -3.91
N GLY A 62 5.91 2.85 -4.44
CA GLY A 62 6.40 2.74 -5.82
C GLY A 62 5.33 3.07 -6.86
N ASN A 63 4.12 2.53 -6.70
CA ASN A 63 3.01 2.81 -7.63
C ASN A 63 2.62 4.30 -7.61
N VAL A 64 2.65 4.97 -6.46
CA VAL A 64 2.37 6.41 -6.38
C VAL A 64 3.48 7.21 -7.07
N MET A 65 4.75 6.84 -6.88
CA MET A 65 5.88 7.52 -7.54
C MET A 65 5.84 7.39 -9.05
N LEU A 66 5.43 6.24 -9.59
CA LEU A 66 5.31 6.01 -11.03
C LEU A 66 4.11 6.73 -11.67
N ALA A 67 3.08 7.06 -10.90
CA ALA A 67 1.87 7.70 -11.39
C ALA A 67 1.95 9.24 -11.43
N LEU A 68 3.05 9.83 -10.94
CA LEU A 68 3.32 11.29 -10.93
C LEU A 68 4.15 11.70 -12.15
#